data_AF-A0A9W6U157-F1
#
_entry.id   AF-A0A9W6U157-F1
#
_cell.length_a   1.000
_cell.length_b   1.000
_cell.length_c   1.000
_cell.angle_alpha   90.00
_cell.angle_beta   90.00
_cell.angle_gamma   90.00
#
_symmetry.space_group_name_H-M   'P 1'
#
loop_
_entity.id
_entity.type
_entity.pdbx_description
1 polymer ?
#
loop_
_entity_poly.entity_id
_entity_poly.type
_entity_poly.pdbx_seq_one_letter_code
_entity_poly.pdbx_strand_id
1 'polypeptide(L)'
;MYSGIGAGFEDFILEYEQAIHTEALLNQSRWNSQLMASVLVNFLEGRATRFFHSNVTQWRIEITDFTYDDFKTKLNTEFGCKLNQVQLNKRLTSVMRPQDSWADYLDNLKYVARLMTGNPNLLLLETFYANACPDLASTLISRID
;
A
#
# COMPACT_ATOMS: atom_id res chain seq x y z
N MET A 1 -3.40 11.25 10.59
CA MET A 1 -2.42 10.64 9.68
C MET A 1 -1.26 10.06 10.49
N TYR A 2 -1.02 8.75 10.46
CA TYR A 2 0.12 8.17 11.19
C TYR A 2 1.41 8.37 10.38
N SER A 3 2.43 9.03 10.95
CA SER A 3 3.67 9.35 10.22
C SER A 3 4.35 8.11 9.64
N GLY A 4 4.90 8.21 8.43
CA GLY A 4 5.68 7.12 7.81
C GLY A 4 4.88 5.96 7.18
N ILE A 5 3.54 5.96 7.26
CA ILE A 5 2.70 4.94 6.57
C ILE A 5 2.77 5.08 5.03
N GLY A 6 3.26 6.21 4.53
CA GLY A 6 3.27 6.53 3.10
C GLY A 6 2.07 7.41 2.72
N ALA A 7 1.99 7.71 1.43
CA ALA A 7 0.91 8.50 0.82
C ALA A 7 -0.15 7.62 0.13
N GLY A 8 -0.25 6.33 0.50
CA GLY A 8 -1.12 5.37 -0.18
C GLY A 8 -0.58 4.86 -1.51
N PHE A 9 0.72 4.98 -1.74
CA PHE A 9 1.35 4.61 -3.02
C PHE A 9 1.17 3.12 -3.34
N GLU A 10 1.26 2.24 -2.35
CA GLU A 10 1.10 0.80 -2.51
C GLU A 10 -0.29 0.42 -3.02
N ASP A 11 -1.35 0.99 -2.44
CA ASP A 11 -2.73 0.77 -2.88
C ASP A 11 -2.94 1.34 -4.28
N PHE A 12 -2.44 2.54 -4.55
CA PHE A 12 -2.51 3.17 -5.87
C PHE A 12 -1.87 2.31 -6.96
N ILE A 13 -0.65 1.79 -6.74
CA ILE A 13 0.03 0.92 -7.71
C ILE A 13 -0.72 -0.40 -7.90
N LEU A 14 -1.23 -0.99 -6.82
CA LEU A 14 -2.02 -2.22 -6.90
C LEU A 14 -3.26 -2.03 -7.77
N GLU A 15 -4.04 -0.97 -7.52
CA GLU A 15 -5.23 -0.63 -8.30
C GLU A 15 -4.89 -0.34 -9.76
N TYR A 16 -3.81 0.41 -10.00
CA TYR A 16 -3.32 0.72 -11.34
C TYR A 16 -2.97 -0.54 -12.14
N GLU A 17 -2.23 -1.47 -11.54
CA GLU A 17 -1.84 -2.73 -12.18
C GLU A 17 -3.02 -3.65 -12.43
N GLN A 18 -3.98 -3.70 -11.50
CA GLN A 18 -5.23 -4.43 -11.67
C GLN A 18 -6.08 -3.86 -12.82
N ALA A 19 -6.13 -2.53 -12.95
CA ALA A 19 -6.84 -1.87 -14.04
C ALA A 19 -6.21 -2.21 -15.40
N ILE A 20 -4.88 -2.16 -15.50
CA ILE A 20 -4.15 -2.59 -16.71
C ILE A 20 -4.42 -4.06 -17.03
N HIS A 21 -4.33 -4.94 -16.03
CA HIS A 21 -4.56 -6.37 -16.25
C HIS A 21 -5.98 -6.65 -16.76
N THR A 22 -6.97 -5.96 -16.19
CA THR A 22 -8.37 -6.06 -16.61
C THR A 22 -8.58 -5.53 -18.03
N GLU A 23 -8.00 -4.37 -18.37
CA GLU A 23 -8.07 -3.80 -19.71
C GLU A 23 -7.43 -4.73 -20.75
N ALA A 24 -6.25 -5.27 -20.44
CA ALA A 24 -5.53 -6.21 -21.30
C ALA A 24 -6.34 -7.48 -21.57
N LEU A 25 -7.01 -8.00 -20.54
CA LEU A 25 -7.87 -9.17 -20.65
C LEU A 25 -9.10 -8.90 -21.55
N LEU A 26 -9.77 -7.76 -21.36
CA LEU A 26 -10.99 -7.42 -22.07
C LEU A 26 -10.73 -7.04 -23.54
N ASN A 27 -9.65 -6.31 -23.80
CA ASN A 27 -9.36 -5.73 -25.11
C ASN A 27 -8.26 -6.47 -25.87
N GLN A 28 -7.66 -7.52 -25.28
CA GLN A 28 -6.50 -8.23 -25.84
C GLN A 28 -5.33 -7.30 -26.17
N SER A 29 -5.21 -6.19 -25.43
CA SER A 29 -4.16 -5.20 -25.63
C SER A 29 -2.82 -5.73 -25.09
N ARG A 30 -1.72 -5.18 -25.61
CA ARG A 30 -0.37 -5.50 -25.13
C ARG A 30 0.21 -4.31 -24.40
N TRP A 31 0.39 -4.46 -23.10
CA TRP A 31 1.07 -3.47 -22.26
C TRP A 31 2.55 -3.82 -22.15
N ASN A 32 3.40 -2.89 -22.59
CA ASN A 32 4.82 -2.92 -22.32
C ASN A 32 5.18 -1.91 -21.23
N SER A 33 6.38 -2.06 -20.70
CA SER A 33 6.94 -1.24 -19.63
C SER A 33 6.85 0.26 -19.92
N GLN A 34 7.12 0.67 -21.16
CA GLN A 34 7.07 2.08 -21.58
C GLN A 34 5.64 2.64 -21.57
N LEU A 35 4.66 1.86 -22.04
CA LEU A 35 3.25 2.25 -22.03
C LEU A 35 2.69 2.32 -20.61
N MET A 36 3.05 1.35 -19.76
CA MET A 36 2.68 1.38 -18.34
C MET A 36 3.26 2.62 -17.65
N ALA A 37 4.53 2.96 -17.89
CA ALA A 37 5.11 4.16 -17.29
C ALA A 37 4.47 5.45 -17.83
N SER A 38 4.18 5.54 -19.14
CA SER A 38 3.62 6.74 -19.74
C SER A 38 2.19 7.03 -19.29
N VAL A 39 1.37 5.99 -19.11
CA VAL A 39 0.00 6.12 -18.62
C VAL A 39 -0.02 6.48 -17.13
N LEU A 40 0.84 5.87 -16.31
CA LEU A 40 0.93 6.14 -14.88
C LEU A 40 1.20 7.62 -14.58
N VAL A 41 2.06 8.27 -15.38
CA VAL A 41 2.39 9.71 -15.22
C VAL A 41 1.14 10.59 -15.26
N ASN A 42 0.12 10.22 -16.03
CA ASN A 42 -1.12 11.00 -16.15
C ASN A 42 -1.98 10.97 -14.88
N PHE A 43 -1.76 9.99 -14.00
CA PHE A 43 -2.45 9.86 -12.71
C PHE A 43 -1.68 10.51 -11.56
N LEU A 44 -0.45 11.02 -11.81
CA LEU A 44 0.31 11.70 -10.78
C LEU A 44 -0.23 13.11 -10.58
N GLU A 45 -0.50 13.46 -9.33
CA GLU A 45 -0.99 14.79 -8.95
C GLU A 45 -0.09 15.49 -7.92
N GLY A 46 -0.17 16.83 -7.91
CA GLY A 46 0.45 17.68 -6.90
C GLY A 46 1.95 17.46 -6.72
N ARG A 47 2.36 16.96 -5.55
CA ARG A 47 3.78 16.73 -5.23
C ARG A 47 4.38 15.59 -6.07
N ALA A 48 3.60 14.57 -6.41
CA ALA A 48 4.09 13.42 -7.17
C ALA A 48 4.46 13.81 -8.61
N THR A 49 3.61 14.61 -9.27
CA THR A 49 3.88 15.14 -10.62
C THR A 49 5.14 16.01 -10.63
N ARG A 50 5.28 16.91 -9.64
CA ARG A 50 6.47 17.75 -9.51
C ARG A 50 7.72 16.93 -9.26
N PHE A 51 7.66 15.94 -8.38
CA PHE A 51 8.77 15.04 -8.11
C PHE A 51 9.19 14.28 -9.38
N PHE A 52 8.23 13.75 -10.14
CA PHE A 52 8.51 13.08 -11.40
C PHE A 52 9.22 14.01 -12.41
N HIS A 53 8.64 15.17 -12.74
CA HIS A 53 9.19 16.06 -13.76
C HIS A 53 10.56 16.64 -13.39
N SER A 54 10.81 16.88 -12.10
CA SER A 54 12.11 17.37 -11.64
C SER A 54 13.23 16.33 -11.74
N ASN A 55 12.92 15.03 -11.79
CA ASN A 55 13.92 13.97 -11.68
C ASN A 55 14.00 13.02 -12.89
N VAL A 56 12.96 12.93 -13.72
CA VAL A 56 12.88 11.91 -14.81
C VAL A 56 14.05 11.98 -15.79
N THR A 57 14.54 13.19 -16.12
CA THR A 57 15.69 13.36 -17.01
C THR A 57 16.94 12.73 -16.41
N GLN A 58 17.17 12.93 -15.12
CA GLN A 58 18.30 12.34 -14.41
C GLN A 58 18.16 10.82 -14.31
N TRP A 59 16.98 10.30 -13.97
CA TRP A 59 16.76 8.86 -13.85
C TRP A 59 17.03 8.10 -15.15
N ARG A 60 16.70 8.70 -16.30
CA ARG A 60 16.99 8.14 -17.63
C ARG A 60 18.47 8.18 -18.01
N ILE A 61 19.25 9.05 -17.38
CA ILE A 61 20.72 9.07 -17.53
C ILE A 61 21.34 8.00 -16.63
N GLU A 62 20.83 7.81 -15.42
CA GLU A 62 21.29 6.79 -14.47
C GLU A 62 20.99 5.37 -14.95
N ILE A 63 19.84 5.17 -15.61
CA ILE A 63 19.35 3.87 -16.04
C ILE A 63 19.01 3.95 -17.54
N THR A 64 19.89 3.40 -18.38
CA THR A 64 19.80 3.45 -19.84
C THR A 64 18.47 2.93 -20.39
N ASP A 65 17.91 1.88 -19.76
CA ASP A 65 16.64 1.25 -20.13
C ASP A 65 15.57 1.46 -19.05
N PHE A 66 15.34 2.71 -18.64
CA PHE A 66 14.41 3.06 -17.57
C PHE A 66 13.01 2.44 -17.77
N THR A 67 12.66 1.49 -16.90
CA THR A 67 11.42 0.71 -16.97
C THR A 67 10.33 1.25 -16.05
N TYR A 68 9.13 0.70 -16.19
CA TYR A 68 8.04 0.84 -15.23
C TYR A 68 8.41 0.39 -13.81
N ASP A 69 9.19 -0.68 -13.65
CA ASP A 69 9.62 -1.13 -12.33
C ASP A 69 10.64 -0.17 -11.69
N ASP A 70 11.51 0.43 -12.49
CA ASP A 70 12.40 1.50 -12.02
C ASP A 70 11.60 2.74 -11.60
N PHE A 71 10.61 3.11 -12.41
CA PHE A 71 9.68 4.19 -12.11
C PHE A 71 8.96 3.95 -10.77
N LYS A 72 8.35 2.77 -10.61
CA LYS A 72 7.71 2.35 -9.37
C LYS A 72 8.66 2.44 -8.20
N THR A 73 9.89 1.95 -8.36
CA THR A 73 10.90 1.96 -7.31
C THR A 73 11.23 3.38 -6.87
N LYS A 74 11.49 4.30 -7.82
CA LYS A 74 11.78 5.72 -7.51
C LYS A 74 10.61 6.40 -6.79
N LEU A 75 9.37 6.17 -7.23
CA LEU A 75 8.20 6.70 -6.52
C LEU A 75 8.00 6.06 -5.15
N ASN A 76 8.20 4.76 -5.02
CA ASN A 76 8.08 4.06 -3.74
C ASN A 76 9.08 4.60 -2.71
N THR A 77 10.30 4.93 -3.14
CA THR A 77 11.31 5.55 -2.27
C THR A 77 10.85 6.88 -1.70
N GLU A 78 10.08 7.68 -2.43
CA GLU A 78 9.59 8.98 -1.94
C GLU A 78 8.23 8.88 -1.22
N PHE A 79 7.28 8.14 -1.79
CA PHE A 79 5.87 8.17 -1.41
C PHE A 79 5.36 6.89 -0.72
N GLY A 80 6.09 5.78 -0.86
CA GLY A 80 5.75 4.51 -0.21
C GLY A 80 5.95 4.53 1.30
N CYS A 81 5.42 3.51 1.96
CA CYS A 81 5.59 3.23 3.36
C CYS A 81 7.07 3.18 3.76
N LYS A 82 7.40 3.85 4.86
CA LYS A 82 8.75 3.92 5.43
C LYS A 82 8.89 3.05 6.69
N LEU A 83 7.85 2.31 7.03
CA LEU A 83 7.83 1.45 8.20
C LEU A 83 8.39 0.09 7.83
N ASN A 84 9.29 -0.41 8.68
CA ASN A 84 9.71 -1.80 8.62
C ASN A 84 8.64 -2.73 9.23
N GLN A 85 8.84 -4.04 9.07
CA GLN A 85 7.89 -5.06 9.55
C GLN A 85 7.65 -5.00 11.07
N VAL A 86 8.65 -4.62 11.87
CA VAL A 86 8.49 -4.46 13.33
C VAL A 86 7.58 -3.28 13.65
N GLN A 87 7.77 -2.16 12.95
CA GLN A 87 6.94 -0.97 13.12
C GLN A 87 5.51 -1.19 12.63
N LEU A 88 5.33 -1.93 11.52
CA LEU A 88 4.02 -2.32 11.02
C LEU A 88 3.31 -3.25 11.99
N ASN A 89 3.99 -4.27 12.52
CA ASN A 89 3.43 -5.18 13.53
C ASN A 89 2.98 -4.41 14.79
N LYS A 90 3.81 -3.47 15.27
CA LYS A 90 3.43 -2.60 16.40
C LYS A 90 2.18 -1.78 16.12
N ARG A 91 1.97 -1.36 14.87
CA ARG A 91 0.73 -0.64 14.48
C ARG A 91 -0.45 -1.58 14.37
N LEU A 92 -0.27 -2.75 13.77
CA LEU A 92 -1.32 -3.73 13.60
C LEU A 92 -1.87 -4.20 14.94
N THR A 93 -1.05 -4.22 15.99
CA THR A 93 -1.41 -4.62 17.36
C THR A 93 -1.78 -3.43 18.28
N SER A 94 -1.86 -2.21 17.74
CA SER A 94 -2.20 -1.02 18.53
C SER A 94 -3.69 -0.95 18.82
N VAL A 95 -4.03 -0.48 20.02
CA VAL A 95 -5.42 -0.26 20.44
C VAL A 95 -6.08 0.86 19.66
N MET A 96 -7.41 0.79 19.51
CA MET A 96 -8.21 1.85 18.88
C MET A 96 -8.03 3.18 19.64
N ARG A 97 -7.88 4.28 18.90
CA ARG A 97 -7.79 5.61 19.52
C ARG A 97 -9.18 6.07 19.97
N PRO A 98 -9.31 6.83 21.06
CA PRO A 98 -10.61 7.27 21.57
C PRO A 98 -11.48 8.05 20.57
N GLN A 99 -10.85 8.71 19.60
CA GLN A 99 -11.52 9.53 18.58
C GLN A 99 -11.89 8.78 17.29
N ASP A 100 -11.38 7.55 17.09
CA ASP A 100 -11.61 6.80 15.85
C ASP A 100 -12.93 6.02 15.96
N SER A 101 -13.67 5.90 14.85
CA SER A 101 -14.78 4.95 14.78
C SER A 101 -14.27 3.51 14.59
N TRP A 102 -15.09 2.51 14.88
CA TRP A 102 -14.75 1.11 14.61
C TRP A 102 -14.45 0.83 13.14
N ALA A 103 -15.14 1.52 12.23
CA ALA A 103 -14.89 1.42 10.80
C ALA A 103 -13.52 1.99 10.43
N ASP A 104 -13.20 3.20 10.91
CA ASP A 104 -11.91 3.84 10.66
C ASP A 104 -10.75 3.01 11.24
N TYR A 105 -10.96 2.42 12.42
CA TYR A 105 -9.98 1.55 13.05
C TYR A 105 -9.75 0.28 12.23
N LEU A 106 -10.82 -0.42 11.82
CA LEU A 106 -10.69 -1.63 11.01
C LEU A 106 -10.04 -1.35 9.65
N ASP A 107 -10.40 -0.24 9.00
CA ASP A 107 -9.79 0.16 7.73
C ASP A 107 -8.31 0.51 7.91
N ASN A 108 -7.94 1.15 9.02
CA ASN A 108 -6.54 1.37 9.35
C ASN A 108 -5.78 0.06 9.56
N LEU A 109 -6.34 -0.90 10.30
CA LEU A 109 -5.69 -2.19 10.53
C LEU A 109 -5.55 -2.99 9.22
N LYS A 110 -6.58 -3.02 8.38
CA LYS A 110 -6.52 -3.63 7.04
C LYS A 110 -5.43 -3.00 6.18
N TYR A 111 -5.34 -1.67 6.19
CA TYR A 111 -4.31 -0.96 5.46
C TYR A 111 -2.90 -1.32 5.96
N VAL A 112 -2.69 -1.35 7.28
CA VAL A 112 -1.40 -1.78 7.86
C VAL A 112 -1.08 -3.24 7.49
N ALA A 113 -2.07 -4.13 7.56
CA ALA A 113 -1.93 -5.53 7.18
C ALA A 113 -1.48 -5.68 5.71
N ARG A 114 -2.05 -4.91 4.78
CA ARG A 114 -1.63 -4.94 3.36
C ARG A 114 -0.15 -4.57 3.14
N LEU A 115 0.44 -3.75 4.02
CA LEU A 115 1.84 -3.35 3.95
C LEU A 115 2.80 -4.40 4.55
N MET A 116 2.28 -5.42 5.24
CA MET A 116 3.11 -6.44 5.88
C MET A 116 3.47 -7.57 4.91
N THR A 117 4.66 -8.14 5.10
CA THR A 117 5.07 -9.34 4.37
C THR A 117 4.44 -10.59 4.99
N GLY A 118 4.02 -11.55 4.16
CA GLY A 118 3.38 -12.79 4.61
C GLY A 118 1.86 -12.67 4.70
N ASN A 119 1.23 -13.53 5.52
CA ASN A 119 -0.21 -13.51 5.75
C ASN A 119 -0.53 -12.95 7.16
N PRO A 120 -0.84 -11.65 7.28
CA PRO A 120 -1.17 -11.02 8.56
C PRO A 120 -2.66 -11.18 8.96
N ASN A 121 -3.47 -11.92 8.20
CA ASN A 121 -4.93 -11.97 8.42
C ASN A 121 -5.30 -12.52 9.79
N LEU A 122 -4.56 -13.53 10.27
CA LEU A 122 -4.79 -14.09 11.61
C LEU A 122 -4.55 -13.03 12.69
N LEU A 123 -3.39 -12.36 12.63
CA LEU A 123 -3.01 -11.31 13.58
C LEU A 123 -3.94 -10.08 13.53
N LEU A 124 -4.39 -9.70 12.34
CA LEU A 124 -5.39 -8.66 12.13
C LEU A 124 -6.69 -9.01 12.87
N LEU A 125 -7.15 -10.24 12.68
CA LEU A 125 -8.40 -10.74 13.25
C LEU A 125 -8.30 -10.85 14.77
N GLU A 126 -7.22 -11.42 15.30
CA GLU A 126 -6.93 -11.46 16.74
C GLU A 126 -6.91 -10.07 17.37
N THR A 127 -6.23 -9.10 16.73
CA THR A 127 -6.16 -7.74 17.27
C THR A 127 -7.53 -7.09 17.27
N PHE A 128 -8.26 -7.17 16.15
CA PHE A 128 -9.57 -6.55 16.05
C PHE A 128 -10.52 -7.12 17.11
N TYR A 129 -10.54 -8.43 17.32
CA TYR A 129 -11.36 -9.06 18.35
C TYR A 129 -10.95 -8.66 19.77
N ALA A 130 -9.65 -8.64 20.07
CA ALA A 130 -9.13 -8.23 21.37
C ALA A 130 -9.58 -6.82 21.77
N ASN A 131 -9.73 -5.93 20.79
CA ASN A 131 -10.16 -4.55 21.02
C ASN A 131 -11.68 -4.39 20.98
N ALA A 132 -12.37 -5.05 20.04
CA ALA A 132 -13.81 -4.90 19.84
C ALA A 132 -14.67 -5.51 20.95
N CYS A 133 -14.20 -6.58 21.60
CA CYS A 133 -14.90 -7.19 22.72
C CYS A 133 -13.91 -7.84 23.71
N PRO A 134 -13.34 -7.05 24.64
CA PRO A 134 -12.33 -7.54 25.58
C PRO A 134 -12.81 -8.74 26.41
N ASP A 135 -14.09 -8.75 26.78
CA ASP A 135 -14.70 -9.78 27.62
C ASP A 135 -14.90 -11.12 26.89
N LEU A 136 -15.04 -11.10 25.55
CA LEU A 136 -15.23 -12.31 24.72
C LEU A 136 -13.96 -12.74 23.99
N ALA A 137 -12.93 -11.90 23.93
CA ALA A 137 -11.71 -12.15 23.18
C ALA A 137 -11.02 -13.46 23.57
N SER A 138 -10.91 -13.75 24.86
CA SER A 138 -10.29 -14.98 25.39
C SER A 138 -11.02 -16.27 24.97
N THR A 139 -12.33 -16.19 24.71
CA THR A 139 -13.17 -17.35 24.36
C THR A 139 -13.24 -17.59 22.85
N LEU A 140 -13.03 -16.53 22.05
CA LEU A 140 -13.06 -16.58 20.60
C LEU A 140 -11.69 -16.92 19.99
N ILE A 141 -10.60 -16.48 20.61
CA ILE A 141 -9.23 -16.84 20.19
C ILE A 141 -9.03 -18.37 20.22
N SER A 142 -9.58 -19.07 21.21
CA SER A 142 -9.52 -20.54 21.29
C SER A 142 -10.37 -21.27 20.23
N ARG A 143 -11.04 -20.54 19.33
CA ARG A 143 -11.89 -21.10 18.26
C ARG A 143 -11.39 -20.77 16.85
N ILE A 144 -10.28 -20.06 16.73
CA ILE A 144 -9.65 -19.79 15.45
C ILE A 144 -8.60 -20.90 15.25
N ASP A 145 -9.03 -21.97 14.57
CA ASP A 145 -8.16 -23.03 14.04
C ASP A 145 -7.61 -22.65 12.66
#